data_AF-A0A815VG16-F1
#
_entry.id   AF-A0A815VG16-F1
#
_cell.length_a   1.000
_cell.length_b   1.000
_cell.length_c   1.000
_cell.angle_alpha   90.00
_cell.angle_beta   90.00
_cell.angle_gamma   90.00
#
_symmetry.space_group_name_H-M   'P 1'
#
loop_
_entity.id
_entity.type
_entity.pdbx_description
1 polymer ?
#
loop_
_entity_poly.entity_id
_entity_poly.type
_entity_poly.pdbx_seq_one_letter_code
_entity_poly.pdbx_strand_id
1 'polypeptide(L)'
;MKKKENEKNFPNEIKLKQESQVEKYRTYRIGELPDIQIRYSDIIIPLQALAQYVNDTARLLYTSLFTLILNSLEDKLLPDEYFNLIHTIQHRFDVMLSQSEIFYPSFVAALLDIVLSKPEQIQISSQYISASTIASHLESVGILTIECYYTKNLNNQLYKKIDQWLELAKYYRSLANYDDVHGIFSQTPGLKSIT
;
A
#
# COMPACT_ATOMS: atom_id res chain seq x y z
N MET A 1 21.42 -34.68 -35.14
CA MET A 1 21.59 -33.72 -34.03
C MET A 1 20.96 -32.35 -34.32
N LYS A 2 21.18 -31.73 -35.49
CA LYS A 2 20.60 -30.40 -35.85
C LYS A 2 19.06 -30.26 -35.78
N LYS A 3 18.29 -31.33 -36.02
CA LYS A 3 16.81 -31.27 -35.99
C LYS A 3 16.24 -31.10 -34.56
N LYS A 4 16.95 -31.61 -33.54
CA LYS A 4 16.55 -31.50 -32.12
C LYS A 4 16.91 -30.15 -31.48
N GLU A 5 17.85 -29.40 -32.05
CA GLU A 5 18.16 -28.02 -31.63
C GLU A 5 17.12 -27.02 -32.13
N ASN A 6 16.64 -27.16 -33.38
CA ASN A 6 15.63 -26.26 -33.94
C ASN A 6 14.27 -26.32 -33.22
N GLU A 7 13.85 -27.50 -32.75
CA GLU A 7 12.59 -27.67 -31.99
C GLU A 7 12.65 -27.03 -30.59
N LYS A 8 13.84 -26.95 -29.97
CA LYS A 8 14.03 -26.28 -28.68
C LYS A 8 14.08 -24.75 -28.80
N ASN A 9 14.50 -24.22 -29.96
CA ASN A 9 14.61 -22.78 -30.20
C ASN A 9 13.29 -22.15 -30.67
N PHE A 10 12.41 -22.91 -31.32
CA PHE A 10 11.11 -22.44 -31.80
C PHE A 10 10.21 -21.77 -30.74
N PRO A 11 10.01 -22.35 -29.52
CA PRO A 11 9.20 -21.69 -28.50
C PRO A 11 9.84 -20.39 -27.97
N ASN A 12 11.16 -20.30 -27.95
CA ASN A 12 11.87 -19.09 -27.55
C ASN A 12 11.75 -17.99 -28.62
N GLU A 13 11.79 -18.35 -29.90
CA GLU A 13 11.54 -17.40 -31.01
C GLU A 13 10.09 -16.88 -31.02
N ILE A 14 9.11 -17.71 -30.66
CA ILE A 14 7.71 -17.26 -30.52
C ILE A 14 7.58 -16.28 -29.35
N LYS A 15 8.18 -16.59 -28.19
CA LYS A 15 8.20 -15.69 -27.03
C LYS A 15 8.87 -14.35 -27.36
N LEU A 16 10.05 -14.38 -28.00
CA LEU A 16 10.75 -13.17 -28.43
C LEU A 16 9.92 -12.34 -29.42
N LYS A 17 9.21 -12.98 -30.35
CA LYS A 17 8.30 -12.29 -31.27
C LYS A 17 7.11 -11.65 -30.53
N GLN A 18 6.52 -12.36 -29.58
CA GLN A 18 5.42 -11.84 -28.74
C GLN A 18 5.88 -10.68 -27.86
N GLU A 19 7.06 -10.78 -27.24
CA GLU A 19 7.67 -9.74 -26.40
C GLU A 19 8.04 -8.49 -27.22
N SER A 20 8.40 -8.65 -28.50
CA SER A 20 8.70 -7.54 -29.41
C SER A 20 7.45 -6.89 -30.02
N GLN A 21 6.27 -7.52 -29.90
CA GLN A 21 5.05 -7.07 -30.55
C GLN A 21 4.27 -6.12 -29.63
N VAL A 22 4.25 -4.84 -29.99
CA VAL A 22 3.46 -3.84 -29.27
C VAL A 22 1.97 -4.01 -29.62
N GLU A 23 1.15 -4.33 -28.62
CA GLU A 23 -0.30 -4.42 -28.74
C GLU A 23 -0.96 -3.05 -28.54
N LYS A 24 -1.93 -2.73 -29.39
CA LYS A 24 -2.77 -1.54 -29.22
C LYS A 24 -4.09 -1.94 -28.55
N TYR A 25 -4.35 -1.39 -27.36
CA TYR A 25 -5.59 -1.63 -26.62
C TYR A 25 -6.77 -0.74 -27.03
N ARG A 26 -6.54 0.23 -27.93
CA ARG A 26 -7.56 1.19 -28.41
C ARG A 26 -7.43 1.43 -29.90
N THR A 27 -8.58 1.55 -30.56
CA THR A 27 -8.71 2.11 -31.91
C THR A 27 -8.89 3.62 -31.84
N TYR A 28 -8.09 4.37 -32.58
CA TYR A 28 -8.19 5.82 -32.65
C TYR A 28 -8.92 6.23 -33.94
N ARG A 29 -9.88 7.15 -33.82
CA ARG A 29 -10.52 7.74 -34.99
C ARG A 29 -9.51 8.58 -35.78
N ILE A 30 -9.53 8.43 -37.11
CA ILE A 30 -8.74 9.23 -38.03
C ILE A 30 -9.69 10.22 -38.72
N GLY A 31 -9.42 11.51 -38.61
CA GLY A 31 -10.23 12.59 -39.19
C GLY A 31 -9.74 13.97 -38.75
N GLU A 32 -10.31 15.04 -39.29
CA GLU A 32 -9.89 16.42 -38.96
C GLU A 32 -10.31 16.86 -37.55
N LEU A 33 -11.41 16.33 -37.04
CA LEU A 33 -11.94 16.68 -35.71
C LEU A 33 -11.46 15.67 -34.65
N PRO A 34 -11.20 16.13 -33.41
CA PRO A 34 -10.73 15.26 -32.33
C PRO A 34 -11.74 14.18 -31.95
N ASP A 35 -11.24 13.04 -31.49
CA ASP A 35 -12.03 11.91 -31.04
C ASP A 35 -12.59 12.17 -29.62
N ILE A 36 -13.74 12.84 -29.58
CA ILE A 36 -14.37 13.32 -28.34
C ILE A 36 -15.22 12.27 -27.60
N GLN A 37 -15.66 11.20 -28.27
CA GLN A 37 -16.56 10.19 -27.71
C GLN A 37 -15.82 8.87 -27.46
N ILE A 38 -14.96 8.88 -26.44
CA ILE A 38 -14.16 7.72 -26.05
C ILE A 38 -15.04 6.75 -25.27
N ARG A 39 -15.08 5.48 -25.68
CA ARG A 39 -15.83 4.44 -24.95
C ARG A 39 -15.12 4.13 -23.63
N TYR A 40 -15.88 3.78 -22.59
CA TYR A 40 -15.30 3.41 -21.29
C TYR A 40 -14.31 2.24 -21.39
N SER A 41 -14.60 1.24 -22.23
CA SER A 41 -13.70 0.10 -22.46
C SER A 41 -12.32 0.54 -22.96
N ASP A 42 -12.28 1.58 -23.78
CA ASP A 42 -11.07 2.13 -24.39
C ASP A 42 -10.21 2.95 -23.41
N ILE A 43 -10.68 3.09 -22.17
CA ILE A 43 -9.96 3.70 -21.04
C ILE A 43 -9.60 2.63 -20.02
N ILE A 44 -10.57 1.77 -19.66
CA ILE A 44 -10.39 0.76 -18.62
C ILE A 44 -9.36 -0.30 -19.03
N ILE A 45 -9.44 -0.82 -20.26
CA ILE A 45 -8.55 -1.90 -20.72
C ILE A 45 -7.09 -1.42 -20.76
N PRO A 46 -6.74 -0.27 -21.38
CA PRO A 46 -5.37 0.23 -21.34
C PRO A 46 -4.88 0.52 -19.92
N LEU A 47 -5.74 1.03 -19.04
CA LEU A 47 -5.36 1.33 -17.66
C LEU A 47 -5.05 0.05 -16.86
N GLN A 48 -5.85 -1.00 -17.05
CA GLN A 48 -5.60 -2.31 -16.47
C GLN A 48 -4.32 -2.94 -17.01
N ALA A 49 -4.10 -2.87 -18.33
CA ALA A 49 -2.86 -3.35 -18.94
C ALA A 49 -1.66 -2.60 -18.35
N LEU A 50 -1.72 -1.28 -18.25
CA LEU A 50 -0.65 -0.46 -17.67
C LEU A 50 -0.38 -0.84 -16.20
N ALA A 51 -1.41 -1.08 -15.40
CA ALA A 51 -1.27 -1.51 -14.01
C ALA A 51 -0.56 -2.88 -13.90
N GLN A 52 -0.74 -3.80 -14.85
CA GLN A 52 -0.06 -5.10 -14.81
C GLN A 52 1.46 -4.99 -15.06
N TYR A 53 1.91 -3.95 -15.75
CA TYR A 53 3.34 -3.75 -16.05
C TYR A 53 4.01 -2.75 -15.10
N VAL A 54 3.28 -1.74 -14.62
CA VAL A 54 3.82 -0.65 -13.81
C VAL A 54 3.22 -0.68 -12.41
N ASN A 55 4.04 -1.08 -11.44
CA ASN A 55 3.63 -1.29 -10.05
C ASN A 55 3.09 -0.01 -9.38
N ASP A 56 3.63 1.16 -9.70
CA ASP A 56 3.14 2.42 -9.15
C ASP A 56 1.71 2.72 -9.63
N THR A 57 1.43 2.45 -10.91
CA THR A 57 0.07 2.57 -11.47
C THR A 57 -0.87 1.58 -10.80
N ALA A 58 -0.44 0.33 -10.61
CA ALA A 58 -1.24 -0.67 -9.89
C ALA A 58 -1.57 -0.23 -8.46
N ARG A 59 -0.56 0.26 -7.71
CA ARG A 59 -0.75 0.79 -6.36
C ARG A 59 -1.77 1.92 -6.33
N LEU A 60 -1.59 2.92 -7.18
CA LEU A 60 -2.47 4.10 -7.23
C LEU A 60 -3.90 3.70 -7.61
N LEU A 61 -4.05 2.86 -8.63
CA LEU A 61 -5.35 2.37 -9.10
C LEU A 61 -6.06 1.56 -8.00
N TYR A 62 -5.35 0.60 -7.40
CA TYR A 62 -5.90 -0.25 -6.34
C TYR A 62 -6.32 0.57 -5.13
N THR A 63 -5.45 1.45 -4.64
CA THR A 63 -5.72 2.31 -3.49
C THR A 63 -6.92 3.21 -3.75
N SER A 64 -6.96 3.89 -4.91
CA SER A 64 -8.06 4.79 -5.26
C SER A 64 -9.40 4.07 -5.38
N LEU A 65 -9.42 2.88 -5.99
CA LEU A 65 -10.65 2.09 -6.11
C LEU A 65 -11.10 1.57 -4.75
N PHE A 66 -10.17 1.06 -3.94
CA PHE A 66 -10.47 0.52 -2.63
C PHE A 66 -11.07 1.59 -1.71
N THR A 67 -10.44 2.77 -1.62
CA THR A 67 -10.92 3.86 -0.77
C THR A 67 -12.26 4.39 -1.25
N LEU A 68 -12.46 4.54 -2.57
CA LEU A 68 -13.74 4.96 -3.13
C LEU A 68 -14.87 3.98 -2.83
N ILE A 69 -14.62 2.67 -3.02
CA ILE A 69 -15.60 1.63 -2.69
C ILE A 69 -15.90 1.67 -1.20
N LEU A 70 -14.88 1.75 -0.34
CA LEU A 70 -15.04 1.79 1.10
C LEU A 70 -15.87 3.00 1.57
N ASN A 71 -15.67 4.18 0.97
CA ASN A 71 -16.48 5.37 1.22
C ASN A 71 -17.92 5.16 0.76
N SER A 72 -18.12 4.59 -0.42
CA SER A 72 -19.47 4.31 -0.93
C SER A 72 -20.24 3.28 -0.11
N LEU A 73 -19.55 2.40 0.62
CA LEU A 73 -20.14 1.39 1.50
C LEU A 73 -20.50 1.97 2.87
N GLU A 74 -19.79 2.99 3.34
CA GLU A 74 -20.11 3.70 4.59
C GLU A 74 -21.52 4.30 4.54
N ASP A 75 -21.91 4.87 3.40
CA ASP A 75 -23.24 5.45 3.22
C ASP A 75 -24.36 4.41 3.00
N LYS A 76 -24.01 3.19 2.58
CA LYS A 76 -24.97 2.16 2.14
C LYS A 76 -25.24 1.08 3.17
N LEU A 77 -24.27 0.80 4.04
CA LEU A 77 -24.35 -0.27 5.03
C LEU A 77 -24.88 0.25 6.36
N LEU A 78 -25.47 -0.65 7.15
CA LEU A 78 -25.81 -0.35 8.53
C LEU A 78 -24.52 -0.14 9.35
N PRO A 79 -24.54 0.70 10.41
CA PRO A 79 -23.34 0.97 11.22
C PRO A 79 -22.65 -0.29 11.76
N ASP A 80 -23.42 -1.28 12.21
CA ASP A 80 -22.88 -2.54 12.75
C ASP A 80 -22.22 -3.40 11.66
N GLU A 81 -22.82 -3.46 10.47
CA GLU A 81 -22.26 -4.19 9.32
C GLU A 81 -20.97 -3.54 8.83
N TYR A 82 -20.96 -2.20 8.76
CA TYR A 82 -19.78 -1.43 8.40
C TYR A 82 -18.65 -1.63 9.41
N PHE A 83 -18.96 -1.61 10.71
CA PHE A 83 -17.98 -1.86 11.76
C PHE A 83 -17.35 -3.26 11.64
N ASN A 84 -18.17 -4.30 11.40
CA ASN A 84 -17.68 -5.66 11.18
C ASN A 84 -16.81 -5.77 9.92
N LEU A 85 -17.17 -5.05 8.85
CA LEU A 85 -16.37 -4.98 7.62
C LEU A 85 -14.99 -4.36 7.90
N ILE A 86 -14.95 -3.22 8.61
CA ILE A 86 -13.70 -2.54 8.98
C ILE A 86 -12.81 -3.45 9.83
N HIS A 87 -13.37 -4.11 10.85
CA HIS A 87 -12.62 -5.05 11.68
C HIS A 87 -12.07 -6.23 10.85
N THR A 88 -12.85 -6.72 9.89
CA THR A 88 -12.39 -7.77 8.97
C THR A 88 -11.23 -7.27 8.11
N ILE A 89 -11.30 -6.04 7.58
CA ILE A 89 -10.22 -5.43 6.79
C ILE A 89 -8.95 -5.29 7.63
N GLN A 90 -9.06 -4.73 8.84
CA GLN A 90 -7.94 -4.58 9.78
C GLN A 90 -7.25 -5.92 10.03
N HIS A 91 -8.03 -6.95 10.39
CA HIS A 91 -7.50 -8.29 10.65
C HIS A 91 -6.82 -8.88 9.41
N ARG A 92 -7.39 -8.70 8.21
CA ARG A 92 -6.77 -9.19 6.96
C ARG A 92 -5.46 -8.48 6.66
N PHE A 93 -5.38 -7.17 6.92
CA PHE A 93 -4.14 -6.43 6.72
C PHE A 93 -3.06 -6.85 7.72
N ASP A 94 -3.39 -7.07 9.00
CA ASP A 94 -2.46 -7.64 9.98
C ASP A 94 -1.91 -9.00 9.50
N VAL A 95 -2.80 -9.88 9.03
CA VAL A 95 -2.41 -11.20 8.51
C VAL A 95 -1.49 -11.06 7.28
N MET A 96 -1.85 -10.21 6.32
CA MET A 96 -1.03 -9.97 5.13
C MET A 96 0.38 -9.46 5.48
N LEU A 97 0.50 -8.51 6.41
CA LEU A 97 1.79 -7.97 6.83
C LEU A 97 2.61 -9.01 7.62
N SER A 98 1.97 -9.77 8.51
CA SER A 98 2.65 -10.79 9.32
C SER A 98 3.15 -12.01 8.52
N GLN A 99 2.45 -12.38 7.45
CA GLN A 99 2.77 -13.54 6.61
C GLN A 99 3.63 -13.19 5.39
N SER A 100 3.85 -11.90 5.12
CA SER A 100 4.69 -11.47 4.01
C SER A 100 6.16 -11.78 4.31
N GLU A 101 6.84 -12.46 3.39
CA GLU A 101 8.28 -12.74 3.50
C GLU A 101 9.13 -11.75 2.70
N ILE A 102 8.63 -11.32 1.53
CA ILE A 102 9.37 -10.48 0.58
C ILE A 102 9.24 -8.99 0.91
N PHE A 103 8.19 -8.60 1.64
CA PHE A 103 7.89 -7.21 2.00
C PHE A 103 8.00 -6.25 0.79
N TYR A 104 7.28 -6.57 -0.28
CA TYR A 104 7.37 -5.81 -1.53
C TYR A 104 6.92 -4.34 -1.33
N PRO A 105 7.75 -3.32 -1.62
CA PRO A 105 7.46 -1.94 -1.22
C PRO A 105 6.14 -1.40 -1.78
N SER A 106 5.84 -1.59 -3.07
CA SER A 106 4.59 -1.05 -3.65
C SER A 106 3.34 -1.68 -3.01
N PHE A 107 3.42 -2.94 -2.57
CA PHE A 107 2.32 -3.63 -1.89
C PHE A 107 2.13 -3.10 -0.47
N VAL A 108 3.21 -3.02 0.32
CA VAL A 108 3.17 -2.49 1.68
C VAL A 108 2.68 -1.03 1.66
N ALA A 109 3.19 -0.21 0.74
CA ALA A 109 2.73 1.16 0.54
C ALA A 109 1.23 1.21 0.21
N ALA A 110 0.72 0.35 -0.68
CA ALA A 110 -0.71 0.32 -1.02
C ALA A 110 -1.61 0.09 0.20
N LEU A 111 -1.22 -0.85 1.08
CA LEU A 111 -1.97 -1.12 2.30
C LEU A 111 -1.96 0.08 3.26
N LEU A 112 -0.79 0.70 3.44
CA LEU A 112 -0.64 1.87 4.31
C LEU A 112 -1.35 3.10 3.76
N ASP A 113 -1.37 3.30 2.44
CA ASP A 113 -2.11 4.39 1.79
C ASP A 113 -3.62 4.25 2.07
N ILE A 114 -4.17 3.03 2.04
CA ILE A 114 -5.56 2.76 2.40
C ILE A 114 -5.82 3.09 3.88
N VAL A 115 -4.92 2.68 4.77
CA VAL A 115 -5.01 2.98 6.20
C VAL A 115 -4.99 4.48 6.47
N LEU A 116 -4.07 5.20 5.81
CA LEU A 116 -3.91 6.64 5.91
C LEU A 116 -5.11 7.42 5.34
N SER A 117 -5.90 6.80 4.46
CA SER A 117 -7.16 7.40 3.99
C SER A 117 -8.21 7.54 5.11
N LYS A 118 -8.20 6.62 6.09
CA LYS A 118 -9.16 6.58 7.21
C LYS A 118 -8.49 6.16 8.54
N PRO A 119 -7.55 6.95 9.07
CA PRO A 119 -6.74 6.59 10.25
C PRO A 119 -7.56 6.47 11.55
N GLU A 120 -8.74 7.09 11.60
CA GLU A 120 -9.65 7.00 12.76
C GLU A 120 -10.41 5.66 12.80
N GLN A 121 -10.72 5.11 11.62
CA GLN A 121 -11.52 3.89 11.50
C GLN A 121 -10.64 2.65 11.30
N ILE A 122 -9.54 2.75 10.56
CA ILE A 122 -8.66 1.62 10.23
C ILE A 122 -7.36 1.74 11.04
N GLN A 123 -7.21 0.88 12.04
CA GLN A 123 -6.00 0.76 12.84
C GLN A 123 -5.48 -0.67 12.78
N ILE A 124 -4.24 -0.80 12.32
CA ILE A 124 -3.47 -2.06 12.23
C ILE A 124 -2.49 -2.10 13.41
N SER A 125 -2.01 -3.28 13.78
CA SER A 125 -0.93 -3.42 14.75
C SER A 125 0.34 -2.65 14.35
N SER A 126 0.77 -1.73 15.21
CA SER A 126 1.99 -0.93 15.00
C SER A 126 3.26 -1.78 14.90
N GLN A 127 3.29 -2.96 15.53
CA GLN A 127 4.41 -3.89 15.42
C GLN A 127 4.57 -4.42 13.99
N TYR A 128 3.47 -4.78 13.33
CA TYR A 128 3.52 -5.28 11.94
C TYR A 128 3.85 -4.15 10.98
N ILE A 129 3.30 -2.95 11.19
CA ILE A 129 3.65 -1.76 10.38
C ILE A 129 5.16 -1.49 10.48
N SER A 130 5.72 -1.52 11.70
CA SER A 130 7.16 -1.34 11.98
C SER A 130 8.03 -2.37 11.27
N ALA A 131 7.75 -3.65 11.49
CA ALA A 131 8.53 -4.72 10.86
C ALA A 131 8.48 -4.64 9.33
N SER A 132 7.29 -4.45 8.74
CA SER A 132 7.11 -4.42 7.30
C SER A 132 7.73 -3.20 6.64
N THR A 133 7.57 -2.00 7.20
CA THR A 133 8.10 -0.78 6.58
C THR A 133 9.62 -0.64 6.73
N ILE A 134 10.22 -1.12 7.82
CA ILE A 134 11.68 -1.22 7.94
C ILE A 134 12.21 -2.22 6.90
N ALA A 135 11.56 -3.39 6.76
CA ALA A 135 11.96 -4.39 5.77
C ALA A 135 11.79 -3.90 4.32
N SER A 136 10.79 -3.06 4.04
CA SER A 136 10.52 -2.49 2.73
C SER A 136 11.24 -1.17 2.43
N HIS A 137 12.02 -0.60 3.36
CA HIS A 137 12.58 0.75 3.25
C HIS A 137 11.53 1.86 3.03
N LEU A 138 10.42 1.77 3.76
CA LEU A 138 9.28 2.71 3.73
C LEU A 138 9.04 3.34 5.11
N GLU A 139 10.11 3.58 5.86
CA GLU A 139 10.06 4.06 7.25
C GLU A 139 9.30 5.38 7.36
N SER A 140 9.44 6.29 6.39
CA SER A 140 8.70 7.56 6.37
C SER A 140 7.18 7.36 6.33
N VAL A 141 6.70 6.36 5.59
CA VAL A 141 5.26 6.03 5.51
C VAL A 141 4.81 5.36 6.80
N GLY A 142 5.66 4.50 7.38
CA GLY A 142 5.44 3.88 8.68
C GLY A 142 5.30 4.89 9.81
N ILE A 143 6.22 5.87 9.88
CA ILE A 143 6.19 7.00 10.83
C ILE A 143 4.88 7.77 10.67
N LEU A 144 4.57 8.22 9.45
CA LEU A 144 3.36 9.00 9.17
C LEU A 144 2.08 8.27 9.60
N THR A 145 2.02 6.95 9.36
CA THR A 145 0.87 6.12 9.75
C THR A 145 0.69 6.08 11.26
N ILE A 146 1.78 5.83 12.00
CA ILE A 146 1.74 5.81 13.47
C ILE A 146 1.40 7.20 14.03
N GLU A 147 2.00 8.26 13.53
CA GLU A 147 1.71 9.64 13.97
C GLU A 147 0.27 10.05 13.70
N CYS A 148 -0.30 9.63 12.58
CA CYS A 148 -1.71 9.86 12.26
C CYS A 148 -2.65 9.12 13.23
N TYR A 149 -2.29 7.93 13.69
CA TYR A 149 -3.05 7.25 14.75
C TYR A 149 -3.04 8.06 16.05
N TYR A 150 -1.93 8.70 16.40
CA TYR A 150 -1.83 9.49 17.63
C TYR A 150 -2.56 10.82 17.58
N THR A 151 -2.27 11.62 16.55
CA THR A 151 -2.81 12.98 16.41
C THR A 151 -4.33 12.99 16.40
N LYS A 152 -4.95 11.93 15.86
CA LYS A 152 -6.41 11.82 15.74
C LYS A 152 -7.07 11.06 16.90
N ASN A 153 -6.35 10.22 17.65
CA ASN A 153 -6.88 9.49 18.83
C ASN A 153 -6.45 10.08 20.18
N LEU A 154 -6.43 11.42 20.31
CA LEU A 154 -6.02 12.12 21.54
C LEU A 154 -6.74 11.67 22.83
N ASN A 155 -7.87 10.96 22.72
CA ASN A 155 -8.74 10.60 23.85
C ASN A 155 -8.52 9.23 24.50
N ASN A 156 -7.60 8.36 24.03
CA ASN A 156 -7.50 6.99 24.57
C ASN A 156 -6.15 6.60 25.23
N GLN A 157 -6.28 6.08 26.45
CA GLN A 157 -5.37 5.21 27.25
C GLN A 157 -3.85 5.34 27.03
N LEU A 158 -3.16 5.94 28.03
CA LEU A 158 -1.70 6.10 28.11
C LEU A 158 -0.87 4.82 27.86
N TYR A 159 -1.36 3.64 28.25
CA TYR A 159 -0.59 2.39 28.14
C TYR A 159 -0.45 1.87 26.70
N LYS A 160 -1.50 1.96 25.88
CA LYS A 160 -1.41 1.65 24.43
C LYS A 160 -0.44 2.58 23.70
N LYS A 161 -0.18 3.76 24.27
CA LYS A 161 0.73 4.74 23.69
C LYS A 161 2.19 4.29 23.81
N ILE A 162 2.60 3.57 24.86
CA ILE A 162 4.01 3.23 25.09
C ILE A 162 4.57 2.30 24.01
N ASP A 163 3.84 1.23 23.66
CA ASP A 163 4.28 0.29 22.62
C ASP A 163 4.41 0.98 21.26
N GLN A 164 3.45 1.84 20.93
CA GLN A 164 3.47 2.64 19.71
C GLN A 164 4.61 3.67 19.71
N TRP A 165 4.97 4.26 20.85
CA TRP A 165 6.07 5.22 20.98
C TRP A 165 7.41 4.52 20.83
N LEU A 166 7.49 3.28 21.33
CA LEU A 166 8.64 2.42 21.16
C LEU A 166 8.84 2.07 19.69
N GLU A 167 7.78 1.74 18.95
CA GLU A 167 7.87 1.52 17.50
C GLU A 167 8.26 2.80 16.74
N LEU A 168 7.73 3.95 17.13
CA LEU A 168 8.12 5.24 16.54
C LEU A 168 9.60 5.56 16.78
N ALA A 169 10.09 5.33 17.99
CA ALA A 169 11.51 5.48 18.33
C ALA A 169 12.42 4.53 17.54
N LYS A 170 11.95 3.31 17.21
CA LYS A 170 12.68 2.39 16.33
C LYS A 170 12.83 2.96 14.91
N TYR A 171 11.79 3.60 14.37
CA TYR A 171 11.89 4.25 13.06
C TYR A 171 12.83 5.46 13.06
N TYR A 172 12.70 6.35 14.03
CA TYR A 172 13.60 7.50 14.10
C TYR A 172 15.05 7.07 14.29
N ARG A 173 15.28 5.97 15.01
CA ARG A 173 16.60 5.33 15.08
C ARG A 173 17.05 4.75 13.74
N SER A 174 16.18 4.10 12.95
CA SER A 174 16.57 3.55 11.64
C SER A 174 16.91 4.65 10.62
N LEU A 175 16.28 5.83 10.76
CA LEU A 175 16.62 7.03 9.99
C LEU A 175 17.81 7.84 10.55
N ALA A 176 18.42 7.38 11.65
CA ALA A 176 19.49 8.09 12.39
C ALA A 176 19.10 9.48 12.94
N ASN A 177 17.80 9.73 13.14
CA ASN A 177 17.27 10.93 13.79
C ASN A 177 17.26 10.77 15.32
N TYR A 178 18.43 10.89 15.94
CA TYR A 178 18.56 10.64 17.38
C TYR A 178 17.90 11.71 18.26
N ASP A 179 17.79 12.95 17.78
CA ASP A 179 17.13 14.04 18.53
C ASP A 179 15.65 13.72 18.79
N ASP A 180 14.95 13.21 17.77
CA ASP A 180 13.54 12.81 17.89
C ASP A 180 13.38 11.60 18.83
N VAL A 181 14.31 10.64 18.78
CA VAL A 181 14.35 9.49 19.70
C VAL A 181 14.49 9.97 21.15
N HIS A 182 15.43 10.88 21.41
CA HIS A 182 15.60 11.48 22.74
C HIS A 182 14.37 12.28 23.16
N GLY A 183 13.74 13.01 22.23
CA GLY A 183 12.47 13.69 22.43
C GLY A 183 11.39 12.74 22.95
N ILE A 184 11.18 11.60 22.28
CA ILE A 184 10.19 10.59 22.68
C ILE A 184 10.46 10.07 24.10
N PHE A 185 11.69 9.65 24.40
CA PHE A 185 12.02 9.08 25.72
C PHE A 185 11.99 10.12 26.84
N SER A 186 12.28 11.39 26.56
CA SER A 186 12.20 12.48 27.55
C SER A 186 10.76 12.89 27.89
N GLN A 187 9.84 12.76 26.94
CA GLN A 187 8.43 13.15 27.10
C GLN A 187 7.53 12.00 27.58
N THR A 188 7.98 10.75 27.47
CA THR A 188 7.18 9.58 27.87
C THR A 188 7.22 9.39 29.40
N PRO A 189 6.08 9.51 30.12
CA PRO A 189 6.05 9.40 31.58
C PRO A 189 6.34 7.95 32.01
N GLY A 190 7.50 7.72 32.64
CA GLY A 190 7.90 6.42 33.16
C GLY A 190 9.41 6.12 33.08
N LEU A 191 10.13 6.78 32.18
CA LEU A 191 11.59 6.72 32.13
C LEU A 191 12.16 7.80 33.06
N LYS A 192 12.54 7.39 34.27
CA LYS A 192 13.22 8.29 35.23
C LYS A 192 14.52 8.84 34.63
N SER A 193 14.91 10.03 35.10
CA SER A 193 16.12 10.78 34.77
C SER A 193 17.42 10.06 35.18
N ILE A 194 17.75 8.93 34.57
CA ILE A 194 19.08 8.30 34.63
C ILE A 194 19.58 8.05 33.21
N THR A 195 19.32 8.99 32.30
CA THR A 195 19.92 8.99 30.95
C THR A 195 20.66 10.30 30.76
#